data_AF-A0A7C1UI30-F1
#
_entry.id   AF-A0A7C1UI30-F1
#
_cell.length_a   1.000
_cell.length_b   1.000
_cell.length_c   1.000
_cell.angle_alpha   90.00
_cell.angle_beta   90.00
_cell.angle_gamma   90.00
#
_symmetry.space_group_name_H-M   'P 1'
#
loop_
_entity.id
_entity.type
_entity.pdbx_description
1 polymer ?
#
loop_
_entity_poly.entity_id
_entity_poly.type
_entity_poly.pdbx_seq_one_letter_code
_entity_poly.pdbx_strand_id
1 'polypeptide(L)'
;MCGIIGVLRRPDSRPDEDADALLELATRLEQGWSQVLAATGTALSDPLARTAAVAGELNRRLGAMPGVKALVADPGLRLDLGIRLENLWNAVDVFDRDLDAGHIPIPAVALEDINEAMVGVKDNVWALARDRIRTAEAVADLVGSEGVGGQVEGMWAVQIALSALDRLEVRGRDSAGIEIVVSDHGLDPQAPEIRTRLAERITDEGYRSGAVRLEGEVVVFVYKVAAEIGELGDNTASLRSQIAGDDLLAAAM
;
A
#
# COMPACT_ATOMS: atom_id res chain seq x y z
N MET A 1 9.23 23.47 0.74
CA MET A 1 10.34 22.49 0.83
C MET A 1 10.03 21.43 -0.20
N CYS A 2 10.79 21.33 -1.28
CA CYS A 2 10.58 20.28 -2.29
C CYS A 2 11.26 19.01 -1.76
N GLY A 3 10.46 18.00 -1.42
CA GLY A 3 10.99 16.69 -1.01
C GLY A 3 11.31 15.84 -2.23
N ILE A 4 12.43 15.12 -2.19
CA ILE A 4 12.77 14.09 -3.18
C ILE A 4 12.63 12.74 -2.46
N ILE A 5 11.96 11.79 -3.12
CA ILE A 5 11.81 10.42 -2.64
C ILE A 5 12.37 9.50 -3.72
N GLY A 6 13.20 8.54 -3.32
CA GLY A 6 13.68 7.47 -4.19
C GLY A 6 13.25 6.13 -3.64
N VAL A 7 12.59 5.31 -4.45
CA VAL A 7 12.22 3.93 -4.11
C VAL A 7 13.01 3.00 -5.01
N LEU A 8 13.93 2.24 -4.42
CA LEU A 8 14.64 1.18 -5.12
C LEU A 8 14.09 -0.17 -4.67
N ARG A 9 13.71 -1.01 -5.62
CA ARG A 9 13.25 -2.37 -5.38
C ARG A 9 14.24 -3.36 -5.96
N ARG A 10 14.32 -4.52 -5.30
CA ARG A 10 14.99 -5.72 -5.80
C ARG A 10 13.90 -6.77 -6.02
N PRO A 11 14.03 -7.63 -7.04
CA PRO A 11 13.12 -8.75 -7.23
C PRO A 11 12.92 -9.54 -5.93
N ASP A 12 11.66 -9.84 -5.61
CA ASP A 12 11.32 -10.62 -4.43
C ASP A 12 11.31 -12.11 -4.76
N SER A 13 12.09 -12.90 -4.01
CA SER A 13 12.18 -14.36 -4.19
C SER A 13 11.50 -15.14 -3.07
N ARG A 14 10.76 -14.47 -2.18
CA ARG A 14 9.97 -15.15 -1.14
C ARG A 14 8.82 -15.93 -1.79
N PRO A 15 8.40 -17.05 -1.19
CA PRO A 15 7.25 -17.80 -1.68
C PRO A 15 5.99 -16.93 -1.63
N ASP A 16 5.08 -17.16 -2.57
CA ASP A 16 3.77 -16.52 -2.59
C ASP A 16 2.97 -16.85 -1.32
N GLU A 17 2.10 -15.93 -0.91
CA GLU A 17 1.21 -16.18 0.22
C GLU A 17 0.08 -17.14 -0.17
N ASP A 18 -0.27 -18.01 0.76
CA ASP A 18 -1.50 -18.80 0.70
C ASP A 18 -2.67 -17.97 1.23
N ALA A 19 -3.71 -17.80 0.40
CA ALA A 19 -4.93 -17.06 0.74
C ALA A 19 -5.65 -17.66 1.95
N ASP A 20 -5.72 -18.99 2.04
CA ASP A 20 -6.38 -19.68 3.17
C ASP A 20 -5.60 -19.41 4.47
N ALA A 21 -4.27 -19.42 4.42
CA ALA A 21 -3.43 -19.10 5.57
C ALA A 21 -3.56 -17.63 6.03
N LEU A 22 -3.83 -16.69 5.11
CA LEU A 22 -4.10 -15.29 5.45
C LEU A 22 -5.49 -15.14 6.10
N LEU A 23 -6.51 -15.81 5.58
CA LEU A 23 -7.86 -15.83 6.16
C LEU A 23 -7.90 -16.53 7.52
N GLU A 24 -7.09 -17.58 7.72
CA GLU A 24 -6.94 -18.22 9.01
C GLU A 24 -6.33 -17.26 10.05
N LEU A 25 -5.31 -16.47 9.68
CA LEU A 25 -4.76 -15.43 10.56
C LEU A 25 -5.80 -14.35 10.89
N ALA A 26 -6.61 -13.91 9.93
CA ALA A 26 -7.69 -12.97 10.18
C ALA A 26 -8.74 -13.55 11.14
N THR A 27 -9.11 -14.82 10.96
CA THR A 27 -10.03 -15.52 11.86
C THR A 27 -9.45 -15.63 13.28
N ARG A 28 -8.17 -15.96 13.41
CA ARG A 28 -7.47 -15.99 14.71
C ARG A 28 -7.43 -14.62 15.38
N LEU A 29 -7.29 -13.55 14.60
CA LEU A 29 -7.33 -12.18 15.08
C LEU A 29 -8.70 -11.83 15.67
N GLU A 30 -9.79 -12.15 14.95
CA GLU A 30 -11.17 -11.97 15.43
C GLU A 30 -11.47 -12.78 16.70
N GLN A 31 -10.97 -14.02 16.77
CA GLN A 31 -11.09 -14.87 17.96
C GLN A 31 -10.30 -14.28 19.14
N GLY A 32 -9.10 -13.78 18.90
CA GLY A 32 -8.29 -13.07 19.91
C GLY A 32 -9.03 -11.86 20.46
N TRP A 33 -9.61 -11.04 19.59
CA TRP A 33 -10.42 -9.90 19.99
C TRP A 33 -11.67 -10.30 20.79
N SER A 34 -12.34 -11.38 20.41
CA SER A 34 -13.47 -11.91 21.18
C SER A 34 -13.07 -12.31 22.60
N GLN A 35 -11.84 -12.81 22.80
CA GLN A 35 -11.31 -13.09 24.13
C GLN A 35 -11.00 -11.83 24.94
N VAL A 36 -10.56 -10.75 24.28
CA VAL A 36 -10.37 -9.43 24.93
C VAL A 36 -11.69 -8.93 25.48
N LEU A 37 -12.77 -8.98 24.69
CA LEU A 37 -14.10 -8.53 25.11
C LEU A 37 -14.69 -9.33 26.27
N ALA A 38 -14.27 -10.59 26.45
CA ALA A 38 -14.70 -11.45 27.54
C ALA A 38 -13.84 -11.30 28.83
N ALA A 39 -12.70 -10.63 28.74
CA ALA A 39 -11.75 -10.46 29.84
C ALA A 39 -11.98 -9.16 30.62
N THR A 40 -11.57 -9.13 31.88
CA THR A 40 -11.69 -7.94 32.74
C THR A 40 -10.49 -7.82 33.68
N GLY A 41 -10.22 -6.59 34.16
CA GLY A 41 -9.15 -6.33 35.10
C GLY A 41 -7.78 -6.82 34.59
N THR A 42 -7.02 -7.52 35.44
CA THR A 42 -5.69 -8.03 35.08
C THR A 42 -5.72 -9.12 34.00
N ALA A 43 -6.86 -9.80 33.80
CA ALA A 43 -6.98 -10.87 32.81
C ALA A 43 -7.04 -10.36 31.35
N LEU A 44 -7.13 -9.04 31.16
CA LEU A 44 -7.10 -8.40 29.84
C LEU A 44 -5.72 -8.43 29.17
N SER A 45 -4.64 -8.48 29.97
CA SER A 45 -3.27 -8.37 29.47
C SER A 45 -2.95 -9.47 28.45
N ASP A 46 -3.16 -10.75 28.81
CA ASP A 46 -2.78 -11.85 27.93
C ASP A 46 -3.57 -11.90 26.60
N PRO A 47 -4.91 -11.76 26.58
CA PRO A 47 -5.66 -11.70 25.33
C PRO A 47 -5.25 -10.52 24.44
N LEU A 48 -4.99 -9.34 25.01
CA LEU A 48 -4.53 -8.17 24.24
C LEU A 48 -3.15 -8.44 23.63
N ALA A 49 -2.20 -8.94 24.41
CA ALA A 49 -0.84 -9.25 23.93
C ALA A 49 -0.86 -10.30 22.81
N ARG A 50 -1.66 -11.36 22.96
CA ARG A 50 -1.83 -12.37 21.89
C ARG A 50 -2.48 -11.78 20.63
N THR A 51 -3.50 -10.95 20.81
CA THR A 51 -4.20 -10.29 19.69
C THR A 51 -3.25 -9.35 18.94
N ALA A 52 -2.45 -8.56 19.66
CA ALA A 52 -1.42 -7.70 19.09
C ALA A 52 -0.37 -8.51 18.30
N ALA A 53 0.06 -9.66 18.82
CA ALA A 53 1.01 -10.53 18.13
C ALA A 53 0.45 -11.10 16.82
N VAL A 54 -0.82 -11.54 16.80
CA VAL A 54 -1.48 -12.03 15.59
C VAL A 54 -1.70 -10.90 14.58
N ALA A 55 -2.15 -9.72 15.04
CA ALA A 55 -2.30 -8.54 14.19
C ALA A 55 -0.94 -8.14 13.58
N GLY A 56 0.13 -8.15 14.37
CA GLY A 56 1.48 -7.87 13.92
C GLY A 56 2.01 -8.88 12.89
N GLU A 57 1.68 -10.15 13.02
CA GLU A 57 2.02 -11.16 12.03
C GLU A 57 1.30 -10.94 10.70
N LEU A 58 -0.03 -10.74 10.74
CA LEU A 58 -0.81 -10.46 9.55
C LEU A 58 -0.32 -9.15 8.87
N ASN A 59 -0.02 -8.12 9.66
CA ASN A 59 0.50 -6.84 9.18
C ASN A 59 1.86 -7.00 8.46
N ARG A 60 2.75 -7.85 8.98
CA ARG A 60 4.04 -8.15 8.33
C ARG A 60 3.85 -8.90 7.01
N ARG A 61 2.99 -9.91 6.97
CA ARG A 61 2.72 -10.72 5.77
C ARG A 61 2.08 -9.88 4.66
N LEU A 62 1.00 -9.15 4.98
CA LEU A 62 0.33 -8.25 4.02
C LEU A 62 1.17 -7.01 3.67
N GLY A 63 2.16 -6.67 4.50
CA GLY A 63 3.12 -5.60 4.23
C GLY A 63 4.33 -6.00 3.39
N ALA A 64 4.46 -7.28 3.06
CA ALA A 64 5.53 -7.82 2.22
C ALA A 64 5.06 -8.05 0.77
N MET A 65 5.99 -8.20 -0.17
CA MET A 65 5.65 -8.41 -1.59
C MET A 65 4.70 -9.59 -1.80
N PRO A 66 4.93 -10.77 -1.19
CA PRO A 66 4.01 -11.89 -1.36
C PRO A 66 2.57 -11.57 -0.95
N GLY A 67 2.38 -10.82 0.16
CA GLY A 67 1.06 -10.40 0.60
C GLY A 67 0.41 -9.37 -0.31
N VAL A 68 1.18 -8.41 -0.83
CA VAL A 68 0.67 -7.45 -1.83
C VAL A 68 0.26 -8.17 -3.10
N LYS A 69 1.08 -9.10 -3.60
CA LYS A 69 0.74 -9.93 -4.78
C LYS A 69 -0.55 -10.72 -4.54
N ALA A 70 -0.70 -11.37 -3.39
CA ALA A 70 -1.91 -12.12 -3.06
C ALA A 70 -3.16 -11.23 -3.04
N LEU A 71 -3.11 -10.06 -2.40
CA LEU A 71 -4.23 -9.12 -2.36
C LEU A 71 -4.55 -8.49 -3.72
N VAL A 72 -3.54 -8.29 -4.58
CA VAL A 72 -3.74 -7.76 -5.93
C VAL A 72 -4.37 -8.82 -6.84
N ALA A 73 -3.88 -10.06 -6.77
CA ALA A 73 -4.32 -11.18 -7.60
C ALA A 73 -5.72 -11.69 -7.25
N ASP A 74 -6.14 -11.58 -5.97
CA ASP A 74 -7.45 -12.04 -5.51
C ASP A 74 -8.28 -10.88 -4.93
N PRO A 75 -9.17 -10.27 -5.75
CA PRO A 75 -10.10 -9.25 -5.29
C PRO A 75 -11.09 -9.75 -4.22
N GLY A 76 -11.42 -11.04 -4.21
CA GLY A 76 -12.31 -11.64 -3.21
C GLY A 76 -11.66 -11.71 -1.84
N LEU A 77 -10.42 -12.19 -1.77
CA LEU A 77 -9.59 -12.15 -0.57
C LEU A 77 -9.44 -10.73 -0.04
N ARG A 78 -9.12 -9.77 -0.93
CA ARG A 78 -8.96 -8.36 -0.56
C ARG A 78 -10.25 -7.77 0.02
N LEU A 79 -11.39 -8.03 -0.60
CA LEU A 79 -12.70 -7.57 -0.12
C LEU A 79 -13.06 -8.19 1.24
N ASP A 80 -12.89 -9.51 1.41
CA ASP A 80 -13.19 -10.19 2.67
C ASP A 80 -12.33 -9.65 3.82
N LEU A 81 -11.01 -9.60 3.62
CA LEU A 81 -10.09 -9.01 4.60
C LEU A 81 -10.43 -7.54 4.89
N GLY A 82 -10.74 -6.74 3.88
CA GLY A 82 -11.13 -5.34 4.05
C GLY A 82 -12.34 -5.17 4.97
N ILE A 83 -13.41 -5.95 4.74
CA ILE A 83 -14.63 -5.91 5.56
C ILE A 83 -14.32 -6.32 7.02
N ARG A 84 -13.60 -7.43 7.21
CA ARG A 84 -13.24 -7.93 8.55
C ARG A 84 -12.40 -6.95 9.34
N LEU A 85 -11.38 -6.37 8.69
CA LEU A 85 -10.46 -5.44 9.33
C LEU A 85 -11.13 -4.10 9.68
N GLU A 86 -12.05 -3.60 8.85
CA GLU A 86 -12.81 -2.38 9.19
C GLU A 86 -13.78 -2.64 10.34
N ASN A 87 -14.46 -3.79 10.37
CA ASN A 87 -15.31 -4.18 11.51
C ASN A 87 -14.50 -4.29 12.80
N LEU A 88 -13.32 -4.92 12.73
CA LEU A 88 -12.43 -5.04 13.87
C LEU A 88 -11.89 -3.68 14.33
N TRP A 89 -11.48 -2.81 13.40
CA TRP A 89 -11.03 -1.45 13.70
C TRP A 89 -12.09 -0.68 14.49
N ASN A 90 -13.36 -0.71 14.04
CA ASN A 90 -14.45 -0.04 14.73
C ASN A 90 -14.69 -0.61 16.14
N ALA A 91 -14.58 -1.92 16.32
CA ALA A 91 -14.70 -2.56 17.63
C ALA A 91 -13.54 -2.18 18.57
N VAL A 92 -12.32 -2.14 18.05
CA VAL A 92 -11.10 -1.72 18.75
C VAL A 92 -11.21 -0.27 19.21
N ASP A 93 -11.66 0.64 18.34
CA ASP A 93 -11.83 2.06 18.65
C ASP A 93 -12.93 2.31 19.70
N VAL A 94 -14.03 1.55 19.67
CA VAL A 94 -15.05 1.60 20.73
C VAL A 94 -14.46 1.15 22.08
N PHE A 95 -13.75 0.02 22.09
CA PHE A 95 -13.16 -0.53 23.33
C PHE A 95 -12.09 0.40 23.92
N ASP A 96 -11.25 0.98 23.07
CA ASP A 96 -10.25 1.98 23.48
C ASP A 96 -10.90 3.20 24.15
N ARG A 97 -11.99 3.71 23.57
CA ARG A 97 -12.75 4.82 24.18
C ARG A 97 -13.38 4.45 25.52
N ASP A 98 -13.83 3.21 25.69
CA ASP A 98 -14.36 2.71 26.96
C ASP A 98 -13.26 2.52 28.04
N LEU A 99 -12.04 2.14 27.63
CA LEU A 99 -10.87 2.15 28.50
C LEU A 99 -10.53 3.57 28.96
N ASP A 100 -10.43 4.52 28.02
CA ASP A 100 -10.10 5.92 28.31
C ASP A 100 -11.15 6.62 29.18
N ALA A 101 -12.43 6.29 29.01
CA ALA A 101 -13.52 6.80 29.83
C ALA A 101 -13.58 6.14 31.23
N GLY A 102 -12.79 5.09 31.47
CA GLY A 102 -12.80 4.33 32.73
C GLY A 102 -14.05 3.46 32.92
N HIS A 103 -14.79 3.17 31.84
CA HIS A 103 -15.92 2.23 31.88
C HIS A 103 -15.45 0.80 32.12
N ILE A 104 -14.21 0.50 31.73
CA ILE A 104 -13.56 -0.78 31.98
C ILE A 104 -12.53 -0.58 33.10
N PRO A 105 -12.79 -1.10 34.32
CA PRO A 105 -11.90 -0.88 35.45
C PRO A 105 -10.60 -1.66 35.29
N ILE A 106 -9.47 -0.94 35.25
CA ILE A 106 -8.12 -1.50 35.15
C ILE A 106 -7.35 -1.30 36.46
N PRO A 107 -6.86 -2.37 37.10
CA PRO A 107 -5.97 -2.26 38.26
C PRO A 107 -4.66 -1.59 37.88
N ALA A 108 -4.15 -0.69 38.73
CA ALA A 108 -2.91 0.06 38.48
C ALA A 108 -1.71 -0.84 38.16
N VAL A 109 -1.64 -2.03 38.75
CA VAL A 109 -0.56 -3.02 38.50
C VAL A 109 -0.55 -3.58 37.08
N ALA A 110 -1.69 -3.56 36.38
CA ALA A 110 -1.81 -4.09 35.01
C ALA A 110 -1.95 -2.99 33.95
N LEU A 111 -1.92 -1.71 34.36
CA LEU A 111 -2.20 -0.58 33.48
C LEU A 111 -1.16 -0.45 32.36
N GLU A 112 0.13 -0.57 32.70
CA GLU A 112 1.23 -0.44 31.72
C GLU A 112 1.18 -1.56 30.67
N ASP A 113 1.07 -2.82 31.10
CA ASP A 113 0.99 -3.98 30.20
C ASP A 113 -0.23 -3.92 29.27
N ILE A 114 -1.39 -3.54 29.82
CA ILE A 114 -2.63 -3.41 29.04
C ILE A 114 -2.51 -2.27 28.03
N ASN A 115 -1.93 -1.13 28.43
CA ASN A 115 -1.74 0.00 27.54
C ASN A 115 -0.76 -0.33 26.40
N GLU A 116 0.39 -0.95 26.71
CA GLU A 116 1.34 -1.40 25.68
C GLU A 116 0.68 -2.37 24.69
N ALA A 117 -0.03 -3.38 25.19
CA ALA A 117 -0.69 -4.35 24.35
C ALA A 117 -1.83 -3.73 23.51
N MET A 118 -2.60 -2.80 24.08
CA MET A 118 -3.67 -2.08 23.38
C MET A 118 -3.12 -1.20 22.26
N VAL A 119 -2.02 -0.47 22.50
CA VAL A 119 -1.30 0.28 21.45
C VAL A 119 -0.87 -0.67 20.34
N GLY A 120 -0.30 -1.83 20.69
CA GLY A 120 0.06 -2.87 19.74
C GLY A 120 -1.11 -3.37 18.88
N VAL A 121 -2.30 -3.57 19.45
CA VAL A 121 -3.50 -3.91 18.68
C VAL A 121 -3.89 -2.75 17.75
N LYS A 122 -3.99 -1.53 18.27
CA LYS A 122 -4.42 -0.34 17.51
C LYS A 122 -3.53 -0.09 16.31
N ASP A 123 -2.21 -0.04 16.52
CA ASP A 123 -1.25 0.27 15.46
C ASP A 123 -1.32 -0.75 14.33
N ASN A 124 -1.42 -2.05 14.67
CA ASN A 124 -1.47 -3.10 13.67
C ASN A 124 -2.82 -3.17 12.95
N VAL A 125 -3.94 -3.10 13.67
CA VAL A 125 -5.29 -3.13 13.05
C VAL A 125 -5.50 -1.89 12.19
N TRP A 126 -5.04 -0.72 12.65
CA TRP A 126 -5.06 0.51 11.85
C TRP A 126 -4.23 0.37 10.58
N ALA A 127 -2.99 -0.13 10.68
CA ALA A 127 -2.13 -0.34 9.51
C ALA A 127 -2.76 -1.33 8.52
N LEU A 128 -3.35 -2.41 9.02
CA LEU A 128 -4.05 -3.40 8.21
C LEU A 128 -5.23 -2.76 7.45
N ALA A 129 -6.14 -2.08 8.15
CA ALA A 129 -7.35 -1.50 7.58
C ALA A 129 -7.08 -0.28 6.69
N ARG A 130 -6.15 0.61 7.08
CA ARG A 130 -5.96 1.92 6.44
C ARG A 130 -4.75 2.00 5.51
N ASP A 131 -3.83 1.04 5.57
CA ASP A 131 -2.64 1.03 4.72
C ASP A 131 -2.56 -0.21 3.83
N ARG A 132 -2.63 -1.44 4.37
CA ARG A 132 -2.38 -2.66 3.58
C ARG A 132 -3.41 -2.90 2.49
N ILE A 133 -4.70 -2.87 2.85
CA ILE A 133 -5.80 -3.07 1.89
C ILE A 133 -5.79 -1.96 0.84
N ARG A 134 -5.74 -0.70 1.27
CA ARG A 134 -5.69 0.48 0.38
C ARG A 134 -4.49 0.46 -0.56
N THR A 135 -3.32 0.01 -0.09
CA THR A 135 -2.13 -0.13 -0.93
C THR A 135 -2.35 -1.18 -2.00
N ALA A 136 -2.91 -2.35 -1.64
CA ALA A 136 -3.21 -3.39 -2.62
C ALA A 136 -4.26 -2.95 -3.66
N GLU A 137 -5.29 -2.20 -3.24
CA GLU A 137 -6.27 -1.60 -4.16
C GLU A 137 -5.58 -0.63 -5.13
N ALA A 138 -4.80 0.32 -4.61
CA ALA A 138 -4.11 1.28 -5.45
C ALA A 138 -3.08 0.65 -6.39
N VAL A 139 -2.43 -0.45 -5.99
CA VAL A 139 -1.55 -1.21 -6.89
C VAL A 139 -2.37 -1.95 -7.95
N ALA A 140 -3.50 -2.57 -7.58
CA ALA A 140 -4.37 -3.22 -8.55
C ALA A 140 -4.92 -2.22 -9.59
N ASP A 141 -5.26 -1.00 -9.18
CA ASP A 141 -5.71 0.06 -10.07
C ASP A 141 -4.59 0.53 -11.03
N LEU A 142 -3.34 0.57 -10.57
CA LEU A 142 -2.18 0.91 -11.40
C LEU A 142 -1.81 -0.21 -12.39
N VAL A 143 -2.00 -1.46 -12.00
CA VAL A 143 -1.68 -2.64 -12.82
C VAL A 143 -2.78 -2.92 -13.86
N GLY A 144 -4.05 -2.66 -13.52
CA GLY A 144 -5.19 -2.96 -14.39
C GLY A 144 -5.53 -4.45 -14.44
N SER A 145 -6.54 -4.81 -15.26
CA SER A 145 -7.13 -6.16 -15.30
C SER A 145 -6.28 -7.23 -16.01
N GLU A 146 -5.29 -6.83 -16.80
CA GLU A 146 -4.46 -7.72 -17.63
C GLU A 146 -3.05 -7.94 -17.08
N GLY A 147 -2.72 -7.35 -15.93
CA GLY A 147 -1.35 -7.31 -15.45
C GLY A 147 -0.79 -8.65 -14.98
N VAL A 148 0.51 -8.83 -15.22
CA VAL A 148 1.31 -10.01 -14.82
C VAL A 148 2.18 -9.71 -13.59
N GLY A 149 2.67 -10.76 -12.92
CA GLY A 149 3.31 -10.64 -11.60
C GLY A 149 4.48 -9.64 -11.46
N GLY A 150 5.25 -9.39 -12.53
CA GLY A 150 6.33 -8.38 -12.54
C GLY A 150 5.82 -6.95 -12.40
N GLN A 151 4.68 -6.64 -13.01
CA GLN A 151 4.04 -5.33 -12.95
C GLN A 151 3.62 -4.96 -11.53
N VAL A 152 3.18 -5.94 -10.73
CA VAL A 152 2.81 -5.71 -9.32
C VAL A 152 4.00 -5.18 -8.52
N GLU A 153 5.21 -5.69 -8.76
CA GLU A 153 6.39 -5.27 -8.01
C GLU A 153 6.78 -3.83 -8.31
N GLY A 154 6.82 -3.49 -9.61
CA GLY A 154 7.10 -2.14 -10.09
C GLY A 154 6.03 -1.15 -9.64
N MET A 155 4.75 -1.49 -9.82
CA MET A 155 3.63 -0.62 -9.45
C MET A 155 3.49 -0.45 -7.94
N TRP A 156 3.93 -1.41 -7.13
CA TRP A 156 4.03 -1.19 -5.68
C TRP A 156 5.13 -0.17 -5.32
N ALA A 157 6.26 -0.17 -6.02
CA ALA A 157 7.30 0.85 -5.86
C ALA A 157 6.76 2.24 -6.19
N VAL A 158 6.07 2.35 -7.33
CA VAL A 158 5.38 3.56 -7.77
C VAL A 158 4.35 4.01 -6.73
N GLN A 159 3.54 3.09 -6.21
CA GLN A 159 2.53 3.38 -5.20
C GLN A 159 3.14 3.92 -3.89
N ILE A 160 4.30 3.43 -3.47
CA ILE A 160 5.02 3.96 -2.31
C ILE A 160 5.46 5.40 -2.57
N ALA A 161 6.02 5.69 -3.74
CA ALA A 161 6.42 7.04 -4.12
C ALA A 161 5.22 7.99 -4.17
N LEU A 162 4.12 7.59 -4.83
CA LEU A 162 2.88 8.38 -4.91
C LEU A 162 2.26 8.61 -3.52
N SER A 163 2.22 7.59 -2.66
CA SER A 163 1.71 7.75 -1.28
C SER A 163 2.59 8.65 -0.42
N ALA A 164 3.88 8.74 -0.72
CA ALA A 164 4.78 9.66 -0.05
C ALA A 164 4.62 11.09 -0.62
N LEU A 165 4.37 11.24 -1.92
CA LEU A 165 3.97 12.53 -2.52
C LEU A 165 2.67 13.04 -1.91
N ASP A 166 1.64 12.20 -1.75
CA ASP A 166 0.37 12.57 -1.09
C ASP A 166 0.58 13.16 0.33
N ARG A 167 1.58 12.66 1.06
CA ARG A 167 1.90 13.14 2.42
C ARG A 167 2.75 14.42 2.43
N LEU A 168 3.50 14.66 1.35
CA LEU A 168 4.33 15.86 1.19
C LEU A 168 3.57 17.02 0.56
N GLU A 169 2.54 16.73 -0.23
CA GLU A 169 1.73 17.73 -0.90
C GLU A 169 0.91 18.49 0.15
N VAL A 170 1.41 19.63 0.62
CA VAL A 170 0.70 20.39 1.67
C VAL A 170 -0.42 21.24 1.06
N ARG A 171 -0.39 21.53 -0.26
CA ARG A 171 -1.40 22.31 -1.01
C ARG A 171 -1.33 21.93 -2.50
N GLY A 172 -2.46 21.67 -3.17
CA GLY A 172 -2.55 21.36 -4.61
C GLY A 172 -2.16 22.50 -5.57
N ARG A 173 -1.21 23.35 -5.17
CA ARG A 173 -0.64 24.46 -5.96
C ARG A 173 0.79 24.19 -6.40
N ASP A 174 1.42 23.16 -5.83
CA ASP A 174 2.80 22.78 -6.15
C ASP A 174 2.79 21.85 -7.36
N SER A 175 3.90 21.81 -8.10
CA SER A 175 4.09 20.80 -9.14
C SER A 175 4.53 19.47 -8.51
N ALA A 176 4.05 18.36 -9.03
CA ALA A 176 4.54 17.03 -8.69
C ALA A 176 5.07 16.31 -9.91
N GLY A 177 5.98 15.38 -9.71
CA GLY A 177 6.46 14.51 -10.78
C GLY A 177 7.13 13.27 -10.25
N ILE A 178 7.13 12.24 -11.07
CA ILE A 178 7.80 10.98 -10.82
C ILE A 178 8.54 10.55 -12.08
N GLU A 179 9.75 10.05 -11.87
CA GLU A 179 10.55 9.38 -12.90
C GLU A 179 10.60 7.90 -12.55
N ILE A 180 10.28 7.05 -13.52
CA ILE A 180 10.28 5.59 -13.37
C ILE A 180 11.36 5.04 -14.28
N VAL A 181 12.37 4.41 -13.68
CA VAL A 181 13.46 3.77 -14.40
C VAL A 181 13.22 2.26 -14.37
N VAL A 182 13.16 1.64 -15.53
CA VAL A 182 12.91 0.21 -15.69
C VAL A 182 14.10 -0.44 -16.39
N SER A 183 14.72 -1.39 -15.71
CA SER A 183 15.74 -2.29 -16.26
C SER A 183 15.11 -3.60 -16.71
N ASP A 184 15.78 -4.34 -17.59
CA ASP A 184 15.30 -5.64 -18.10
C ASP A 184 13.88 -5.55 -18.72
N HIS A 185 13.56 -4.40 -19.32
CA HIS A 185 12.20 -4.01 -19.71
C HIS A 185 11.60 -4.80 -20.88
N GLY A 186 12.37 -5.67 -21.55
CA GLY A 186 11.88 -6.56 -22.61
C GLY A 186 11.39 -5.89 -23.91
N LEU A 187 11.19 -4.56 -23.92
CA LEU A 187 10.79 -3.81 -25.12
C LEU A 187 11.76 -4.01 -26.29
N ASP A 188 11.22 -4.31 -27.47
CA ASP A 188 11.93 -4.20 -28.75
C ASP A 188 11.61 -2.84 -29.40
N PRO A 189 12.54 -1.86 -29.41
CA PRO A 189 12.30 -0.55 -30.01
C PRO A 189 12.04 -0.60 -31.53
N GLN A 190 12.39 -1.71 -32.19
CA GLN A 190 12.16 -1.90 -33.62
C GLN A 190 10.77 -2.48 -33.92
N ALA A 191 10.07 -3.05 -32.94
CA ALA A 191 8.71 -3.53 -33.13
C ALA A 191 7.78 -2.36 -33.51
N PRO A 192 6.95 -2.46 -34.57
CA PRO A 192 6.14 -1.34 -35.06
C PRO A 192 5.24 -0.69 -34.00
N GLU A 193 4.64 -1.51 -33.13
CA GLU A 193 3.76 -1.08 -32.04
C GLU A 193 4.52 -0.30 -30.96
N ILE A 194 5.71 -0.75 -30.58
CA ILE A 194 6.56 -0.09 -29.58
C ILE A 194 7.12 1.22 -30.16
N ARG A 195 7.59 1.19 -31.41
CA ARG A 195 8.11 2.37 -32.10
C ARG A 195 7.07 3.49 -32.20
N THR A 196 5.82 3.12 -32.50
CA THR A 196 4.69 4.07 -32.56
C THR A 196 4.46 4.72 -31.20
N ARG A 197 4.51 3.92 -30.12
CA ARG A 197 4.36 4.41 -28.74
C ARG A 197 5.56 5.25 -28.28
N LEU A 198 6.77 4.97 -28.74
CA LEU A 198 7.99 5.72 -28.41
C LEU A 198 8.12 7.07 -29.16
N ALA A 199 7.50 7.20 -30.33
CA ALA A 199 7.75 8.21 -31.36
C ALA A 199 8.14 9.62 -30.83
N GLU A 200 7.15 10.47 -30.50
CA GLU A 200 7.42 11.85 -30.05
C GLU A 200 7.98 11.90 -28.63
N ARG A 201 7.81 10.83 -27.85
CA ARG A 201 8.19 10.74 -26.44
C ARG A 201 9.71 10.69 -26.26
N ILE A 202 10.41 9.97 -27.15
CA ILE A 202 11.87 9.81 -27.07
C ILE A 202 12.64 11.04 -27.54
N THR A 203 12.03 11.83 -28.42
CA THR A 203 12.63 13.05 -28.99
C THR A 203 12.22 14.34 -28.28
N ASP A 204 11.39 14.27 -27.23
CA ASP A 204 10.97 15.46 -26.47
C ASP A 204 12.14 16.05 -25.67
N GLU A 205 12.89 16.98 -26.26
CA GLU A 205 13.98 17.71 -25.62
C GLU A 205 13.55 18.48 -24.36
N GLY A 206 12.27 18.80 -24.23
CA GLY A 206 11.72 19.52 -23.07
C GLY A 206 11.53 18.64 -21.83
N TYR A 207 11.73 17.33 -21.94
CA TYR A 207 11.55 16.36 -20.84
C TYR A 207 10.20 16.56 -20.12
N ARG A 208 9.13 16.77 -20.91
CA ARG A 208 7.80 17.09 -20.39
C ARG A 208 7.12 15.82 -19.86
N SER A 209 5.92 15.96 -19.30
CA SER A 209 5.15 14.77 -18.92
C SER A 209 4.92 13.89 -20.16
N GLY A 210 5.09 12.58 -19.99
CA GLY A 210 5.04 11.59 -21.07
C GLY A 210 6.37 11.40 -21.79
N ALA A 211 7.42 12.16 -21.52
CA ALA A 211 8.74 11.92 -22.13
C ALA A 211 9.28 10.54 -21.76
N VAL A 212 10.01 9.93 -22.69
CA VAL A 212 10.69 8.64 -22.51
C VAL A 212 12.17 8.79 -22.88
N ARG A 213 13.06 8.07 -22.19
CA ARG A 213 14.47 7.93 -22.59
C ARG A 213 14.87 6.48 -22.65
N LEU A 214 15.67 6.13 -23.65
CA LEU A 214 16.38 4.87 -23.72
C LEU A 214 17.85 5.16 -23.40
N GLU A 215 18.32 4.68 -22.25
CA GLU A 215 19.68 4.91 -21.77
C GLU A 215 20.36 3.56 -21.50
N GLY A 216 21.09 3.05 -22.48
CA GLY A 216 21.68 1.71 -22.38
C GLY A 216 20.60 0.63 -22.25
N GLU A 217 20.62 -0.12 -21.15
CA GLU A 217 19.70 -1.24 -20.85
C GLU A 217 18.47 -0.80 -20.03
N VAL A 218 18.28 0.51 -19.82
CA VAL A 218 17.11 1.03 -19.09
C VAL A 218 16.25 1.91 -19.96
N VAL A 219 14.95 1.89 -19.65
CA VAL A 219 13.97 2.86 -20.15
C VAL A 219 13.51 3.74 -18.99
N VAL A 220 13.43 5.04 -19.24
CA VAL A 220 13.03 6.05 -18.27
C VAL A 220 11.72 6.68 -18.72
N PHE A 221 10.73 6.68 -17.83
CA PHE A 221 9.42 7.31 -18.05
C PHE A 221 9.25 8.51 -17.12
N VAL A 222 8.75 9.62 -17.67
CA VAL A 222 8.56 10.87 -16.94
C VAL A 222 7.09 11.21 -16.84
N TYR A 223 6.58 11.41 -15.62
CA TYR A 223 5.24 11.91 -15.38
C TYR A 223 5.32 13.17 -14.53
N LYS A 224 4.68 14.25 -14.99
CA LYS A 224 4.69 15.56 -14.35
C LYS A 224 3.31 16.17 -14.39
N VAL A 225 2.97 16.88 -13.34
CA VAL A 225 1.74 17.65 -13.22
C VAL A 225 2.02 18.96 -12.50
N ALA A 226 1.40 20.03 -12.98
CA ALA A 226 1.42 21.33 -12.33
C ALA A 226 0.08 22.01 -12.60
N ALA A 227 -0.66 22.31 -11.52
CA ALA A 227 -1.90 23.07 -11.58
C ALA A 227 -1.77 24.31 -10.68
N GLU A 228 -2.18 25.48 -11.17
CA GLU A 228 -2.13 26.73 -10.39
C GLU A 228 -3.19 26.75 -9.26
N ILE A 229 -4.27 25.99 -9.45
CA ILE A 229 -5.40 25.84 -8.54
C ILE A 229 -5.79 24.36 -8.54
N GLY A 230 -5.84 23.75 -7.36
CA GLY A 230 -6.21 22.36 -7.15
C GLY A 230 -6.47 22.06 -5.68
N GLU A 231 -7.16 20.96 -5.42
CA GLU A 231 -7.38 20.39 -4.09
C GLU A 231 -6.23 19.43 -3.71
N LEU A 232 -6.18 19.06 -2.43
CA LEU A 232 -5.19 18.10 -1.94
C LEU A 232 -5.38 16.75 -2.64
N GLY A 233 -4.33 16.24 -3.29
CA GLY A 233 -4.33 14.95 -3.97
C GLY A 233 -4.63 15.01 -5.47
N ASP A 234 -5.01 16.16 -6.03
CA ASP A 234 -5.29 16.31 -7.47
C ASP A 234 -4.08 15.95 -8.33
N ASN A 235 -2.88 16.37 -7.90
CA ASN A 235 -1.65 16.07 -8.62
C ASN A 235 -1.37 14.56 -8.61
N THR A 236 -1.40 13.92 -7.45
CA THR A 236 -1.17 12.46 -7.38
C THR A 236 -2.26 11.69 -8.13
N ALA A 237 -3.52 12.13 -8.10
CA ALA A 237 -4.60 11.53 -8.90
C ALA A 237 -4.30 11.63 -10.41
N SER A 238 -3.82 12.80 -10.87
CA SER A 238 -3.39 12.97 -12.26
C SER A 238 -2.20 12.07 -12.61
N LEU A 239 -1.19 11.99 -11.75
CA LEU A 239 -0.04 11.10 -11.94
C LEU A 239 -0.48 9.63 -12.03
N ARG A 240 -1.37 9.18 -11.13
CA ARG A 240 -1.96 7.83 -11.15
C ARG A 240 -2.64 7.54 -12.49
N SER A 241 -3.48 8.46 -12.96
CA SER A 241 -4.18 8.29 -14.23
C SER A 241 -3.23 8.23 -15.43
N GLN A 242 -2.17 9.03 -15.44
CA GLN A 242 -1.17 9.00 -16.50
C GLN A 242 -0.38 7.70 -16.51
N ILE A 243 0.00 7.19 -15.33
CA ILE A 243 0.76 5.95 -15.17
C ILE A 243 -0.09 4.73 -15.54
N ALA A 244 -1.31 4.63 -15.02
CA ALA A 244 -2.22 3.51 -15.29
C ALA A 244 -2.66 3.44 -16.75
N GLY A 245 -2.71 4.59 -17.44
CA GLY A 245 -3.06 4.68 -18.86
C GLY A 245 -1.88 4.53 -19.83
N ASP A 246 -0.66 4.29 -19.35
CA ASP A 246 0.52 4.21 -20.21
C ASP A 246 0.85 2.76 -20.60
N ASP A 247 0.29 2.33 -21.73
CA ASP A 247 0.55 1.00 -22.31
C ASP A 247 2.03 0.69 -22.52
N LEU A 248 2.88 1.70 -22.76
CA LEU A 248 4.31 1.49 -22.98
C LEU A 248 5.02 1.18 -21.66
N LEU A 249 4.62 1.85 -20.57
CA LEU A 249 5.09 1.52 -19.23
C LEU A 249 4.62 0.13 -18.82
N ALA A 250 3.35 -0.20 -19.07
CA ALA A 250 2.80 -1.52 -18.79
C ALA A 250 3.54 -2.64 -19.55
N ALA A 251 3.92 -2.39 -20.81
CA ALA A 251 4.72 -3.33 -21.60
C ALA A 251 6.19 -3.44 -21.16
N ALA A 252 6.69 -2.45 -20.41
CA ALA A 252 8.07 -2.42 -19.91
C ALA A 252 8.23 -3.12 -18.55
N MET A 253 7.14 -3.38 -17.84
CA MET A 253 7.08 -3.88 -16.45
C MET A 253 6.69 -5.37 -16.39
#